data_AF-A0AAU2ISX6-F1
#
_entry.id   AF-A0AAU2ISX6-F1
#
_cell.length_a   1.000
_cell.length_b   1.000
_cell.length_c   1.000
_cell.angle_alpha   90.00
_cell.angle_beta   90.00
_cell.angle_gamma   90.00
#
_symmetry.space_group_name_H-M   'P 1'
#
loop_
_entity.id
_entity.type
_entity.pdbx_description
1 polymer ?
#
loop_
_entity_poly.entity_id
_entity_poly.type
_entity_poly.pdbx_seq_one_letter_code
_entity_poly.pdbx_strand_id
1 'polypeptide(L)'
;MKKWAVAWVEASWWQRRAEESYGIPEAELTPWRPWSLPVLRKAFNAVKRTDPRFAAWWQENSKEAYSTGLANAAAAFDNYAKSRQAKRKGRGVAMPRFKSKRKARLSCRFTTGTIRVETGGRHVTLPRWAQSASTSPRASSSPASRPGPPASCRPPSATNADAGSSPCRPR
;
A
#
# COMPACT_ATOMS: atom_id res chain seq x y z
N MET A 1 -3.61 -10.71 -3.50
CA MET A 1 -3.97 -10.55 -4.94
C MET A 1 -4.74 -11.72 -5.51
N LYS A 2 -4.44 -12.97 -5.13
CA LYS A 2 -5.22 -14.14 -5.56
C LYS A 2 -6.74 -13.99 -5.42
N LYS A 3 -7.21 -13.37 -4.32
CA LYS A 3 -8.65 -13.12 -4.11
C LYS A 3 -9.24 -12.15 -5.13
N TRP A 4 -8.54 -11.06 -5.42
CA TRP A 4 -8.98 -10.09 -6.42
C TRP A 4 -9.08 -10.72 -7.81
N ALA A 5 -8.07 -11.50 -8.22
CA ALA A 5 -8.06 -12.14 -9.54
C ALA A 5 -9.22 -13.13 -9.73
N VAL A 6 -9.51 -13.94 -8.70
CA VAL A 6 -10.64 -14.87 -8.74
C VAL A 6 -11.97 -14.11 -8.82
N ALA A 7 -12.18 -13.07 -8.01
CA ALA A 7 -13.37 -12.24 -8.08
C ALA A 7 -13.53 -11.56 -9.46
N TRP A 8 -12.43 -11.07 -10.03
CA TRP A 8 -12.44 -10.37 -11.31
C TRP A 8 -12.84 -11.28 -12.49
N VAL A 9 -12.40 -12.54 -12.48
CA VAL A 9 -12.80 -13.56 -13.47
C VAL A 9 -14.25 -13.99 -13.24
N GLU A 10 -14.61 -14.35 -12.00
CA GLU A 10 -15.97 -14.78 -11.66
C GLU A 10 -17.02 -13.72 -11.96
N ALA A 11 -16.70 -12.42 -11.81
CA ALA A 11 -17.60 -11.34 -12.16
C ALA A 11 -18.09 -11.41 -13.62
N SER A 12 -17.23 -11.79 -14.57
CA SER A 12 -17.68 -11.99 -15.97
C SER A 12 -18.62 -13.18 -16.13
N TRP A 13 -18.46 -14.22 -15.31
CA TRP A 13 -19.29 -15.42 -15.38
C TRP A 13 -20.67 -15.13 -14.80
N TRP A 14 -20.74 -14.38 -13.70
CA TRP A 14 -22.00 -13.94 -13.11
C TRP A 14 -22.74 -12.97 -14.00
N GLN A 15 -22.02 -12.04 -14.63
CA GLN A 15 -22.61 -11.10 -15.57
C GLN A 15 -23.27 -11.83 -16.75
N ARG A 16 -22.57 -12.77 -17.37
CA ARG A 16 -23.14 -13.57 -18.46
C ARG A 16 -24.36 -14.39 -18.04
N ARG A 17 -24.31 -15.04 -16.87
CA ARG A 17 -25.47 -15.81 -16.35
C ARG A 17 -26.67 -14.90 -16.08
N ALA A 18 -26.45 -13.66 -15.66
CA ALA A 18 -27.51 -12.68 -15.49
C ALA A 18 -28.06 -12.24 -16.86
N GLU A 19 -27.20 -11.92 -17.82
CA GLU A 19 -27.59 -11.53 -19.17
C GLU A 19 -28.36 -12.65 -19.91
N GLU A 20 -27.94 -13.90 -19.76
CA GLU A 20 -28.65 -15.09 -20.23
C GLU A 20 -30.04 -15.18 -19.59
N SER A 21 -30.18 -14.87 -18.29
CA SER A 21 -31.49 -14.87 -17.62
C SER A 21 -32.42 -13.75 -18.10
N TYR A 22 -31.87 -12.68 -18.66
CA TYR A 22 -32.62 -11.59 -19.29
C TYR A 22 -32.92 -11.85 -20.77
N GLY A 23 -32.50 -12.99 -21.32
CA GLY A 23 -32.75 -13.35 -22.72
C GLY A 23 -31.87 -12.61 -23.73
N ILE A 24 -30.73 -12.06 -23.30
CA ILE A 24 -29.77 -11.42 -24.21
C ILE A 24 -29.15 -12.50 -25.11
N PRO A 25 -29.12 -12.31 -26.43
CA PRO A 25 -28.54 -13.29 -27.35
C PRO A 25 -27.04 -13.46 -27.11
N GLU A 26 -26.51 -14.66 -27.35
CA GLU A 26 -25.10 -15.00 -27.03
C GLU A 26 -24.08 -14.04 -27.66
N ALA A 27 -24.40 -13.49 -28.84
CA ALA A 27 -23.58 -12.52 -29.57
C ALA A 27 -23.39 -11.18 -28.84
N GLU A 28 -24.32 -10.82 -27.95
CA GLU A 28 -24.31 -9.56 -27.19
C GLU A 28 -23.86 -9.76 -25.73
N LEU A 29 -23.58 -11.00 -25.32
CA LEU A 29 -23.12 -11.29 -23.96
C LEU A 29 -21.74 -10.68 -23.69
N THR A 30 -21.55 -10.27 -22.44
CA THR A 30 -20.26 -9.79 -21.94
C THR A 30 -19.14 -10.77 -22.30
N PRO A 31 -18.04 -10.31 -22.95
CA PRO A 31 -16.97 -11.20 -23.35
C PRO A 31 -16.31 -11.87 -22.16
N TRP A 32 -15.94 -13.15 -22.33
CA TRP A 32 -15.23 -13.89 -21.30
C TRP A 32 -13.92 -13.20 -20.94
N ARG A 33 -13.67 -13.04 -19.63
CA ARG A 33 -12.38 -12.52 -19.17
C ARG A 33 -11.34 -13.64 -19.14
N PRO A 34 -10.26 -13.55 -19.94
CA PRO A 34 -9.20 -14.55 -19.90
C PRO A 34 -8.44 -14.47 -18.58
N TRP A 35 -8.10 -15.61 -18.00
CA TRP A 35 -7.39 -15.71 -16.72
C TRP A 35 -5.87 -15.94 -16.88
N SER A 36 -5.32 -15.69 -18.06
CA SER A 36 -3.87 -15.82 -18.28
C SER A 36 -3.12 -14.77 -17.45
N LEU A 37 -1.92 -15.14 -16.98
CA LEU A 37 -1.08 -14.26 -16.17
C LEU A 37 -0.85 -12.86 -16.77
N PRO A 38 -0.52 -12.69 -18.07
CA PRO A 38 -0.31 -11.35 -18.64
C PRO A 38 -1.58 -10.48 -18.61
N VAL A 39 -2.75 -11.06 -18.86
CA VAL A 39 -4.03 -10.33 -18.83
C VAL A 39 -4.36 -9.90 -17.41
N LEU A 40 -4.23 -10.81 -16.44
CA LEU A 40 -4.46 -10.50 -15.03
C LEU A 40 -3.52 -9.39 -14.53
N ARG A 41 -2.26 -9.37 -14.98
CA ARG A 41 -1.31 -8.29 -14.66
C ARG A 41 -1.76 -6.96 -15.26
N LYS A 42 -2.18 -6.94 -16.52
CA LYS A 42 -2.66 -5.72 -17.20
C LYS A 42 -3.88 -5.15 -16.47
N ALA A 43 -4.88 -5.99 -16.20
CA ALA A 43 -6.08 -5.60 -15.48
C ALA A 43 -5.76 -5.10 -14.07
N PHE A 44 -4.89 -5.79 -13.33
CA PHE A 44 -4.51 -5.37 -11.98
C PHE A 44 -3.76 -4.04 -11.98
N ASN A 45 -2.89 -3.81 -12.96
CA ASN A 45 -2.14 -2.56 -13.08
C ASN A 45 -3.03 -1.34 -13.34
N ALA A 46 -4.17 -1.51 -14.01
CA ALA A 46 -5.17 -0.47 -14.17
C ALA A 46 -5.88 -0.16 -12.83
N VAL A 47 -6.28 -1.20 -12.10
CA VAL A 47 -7.10 -1.07 -10.88
C VAL A 47 -6.30 -0.65 -9.65
N LYS A 48 -5.02 -1.04 -9.54
CA LYS A 48 -4.21 -0.84 -8.31
C LYS A 48 -4.03 0.63 -7.89
N ARG A 49 -4.20 1.57 -8.83
CA ARG A 49 -4.09 3.01 -8.58
C ARG A 49 -5.43 3.69 -8.33
N THR A 50 -6.53 3.08 -8.76
CA THR A 50 -7.87 3.70 -8.74
C THR A 50 -8.74 3.13 -7.62
N ASP A 51 -8.59 1.85 -7.30
CA ASP A 51 -9.39 1.19 -6.28
C ASP A 51 -8.87 1.56 -4.88
N PRO A 52 -9.70 2.18 -4.01
CA PRO A 52 -9.33 2.54 -2.64
C PRO A 52 -8.78 1.36 -1.83
N ARG A 53 -9.20 0.13 -2.16
CA ARG A 53 -8.73 -1.09 -1.51
C ARG A 53 -7.23 -1.30 -1.64
N PHE A 54 -6.62 -0.79 -2.70
CA PHE A 54 -5.20 -0.98 -3.01
C PHE A 54 -4.43 0.34 -3.04
N ALA A 55 -5.08 1.43 -3.47
CA ALA A 55 -4.46 2.74 -3.67
C ALA A 55 -3.68 3.22 -2.45
N ALA A 56 -4.17 2.93 -1.24
CA ALA A 56 -3.58 3.39 0.01
C ALA A 56 -2.24 2.74 0.38
N TRP A 57 -1.95 1.51 -0.08
CA TRP A 57 -0.78 0.73 0.41
C TRP A 57 -0.01 0.01 -0.70
N TRP A 58 -0.43 0.11 -1.97
CA TRP A 58 0.14 -0.76 -3.00
C TRP A 58 1.64 -0.55 -3.23
N GLN A 59 2.14 0.67 -2.99
CA GLN A 59 3.54 1.07 -3.10
C GLN A 59 4.42 0.48 -1.98
N GLU A 60 3.85 0.20 -0.82
CA GLU A 60 4.56 -0.35 0.34
C GLU A 60 4.87 -1.85 0.16
N ASN A 61 4.25 -2.49 -0.82
CA ASN A 61 4.37 -3.92 -1.06
C ASN A 61 5.27 -4.20 -2.26
N SER A 62 6.09 -5.25 -2.14
CA SER A 62 6.92 -5.71 -3.24
C SER A 62 6.08 -6.17 -4.44
N LYS A 63 6.53 -5.83 -5.65
CA LYS A 63 5.94 -6.26 -6.93
C LYS A 63 5.77 -7.78 -7.00
N GLU A 64 6.66 -8.54 -6.37
CA GLU A 64 6.63 -10.01 -6.38
C GLU A 64 5.44 -10.60 -5.63
N ALA A 65 4.93 -9.92 -4.60
CA ALA A 65 3.74 -10.36 -3.86
C ALA A 65 2.50 -10.39 -4.77
N TYR A 66 2.40 -9.43 -5.70
CA TYR A 66 1.34 -9.39 -6.69
C TYR A 66 1.55 -10.41 -7.79
N SER A 67 2.76 -10.46 -8.34
CA SER A 67 3.16 -11.38 -9.40
C SER A 67 2.84 -12.84 -9.05
N THR A 68 3.31 -13.29 -7.88
CA THR A 68 3.10 -14.66 -7.40
C THR A 68 1.63 -14.95 -7.07
N GLY A 69 0.91 -13.97 -6.50
CA GLY A 69 -0.51 -14.08 -6.21
C GLY A 69 -1.38 -14.26 -7.46
N LEU A 70 -1.06 -13.53 -8.54
CA LEU A 70 -1.74 -13.64 -9.83
C LEU A 70 -1.37 -14.94 -10.56
N ALA A 71 -0.10 -15.36 -10.53
CA ALA A 71 0.34 -16.63 -11.12
C ALA A 71 -0.37 -17.83 -10.48
N ASN A 72 -0.50 -17.83 -9.15
CA ASN A 72 -1.25 -18.85 -8.42
C ASN A 72 -2.76 -18.83 -8.71
N ALA A 73 -3.32 -17.70 -9.15
CA ALA A 73 -4.73 -17.61 -9.57
C ALA A 73 -4.91 -18.20 -10.98
N ALA A 74 -4.06 -17.79 -11.94
CA ALA A 74 -4.05 -18.32 -13.30
C ALA A 74 -3.93 -19.85 -13.30
N ALA A 75 -2.94 -20.39 -12.58
CA ALA A 75 -2.75 -21.84 -12.46
C ALA A 75 -3.94 -22.56 -11.80
N ALA A 76 -4.67 -21.90 -10.90
CA ALA A 76 -5.86 -22.49 -10.29
C ALA A 76 -7.01 -22.60 -11.30
N PHE A 77 -7.22 -21.58 -12.13
CA PHE A 77 -8.21 -21.61 -13.20
C PHE A 77 -7.84 -22.60 -14.31
N ASP A 78 -6.56 -22.70 -14.67
CA ASP A 78 -6.11 -23.72 -15.65
C ASP A 78 -6.35 -25.14 -15.16
N ASN A 79 -6.10 -25.40 -13.87
CA ASN A 79 -6.40 -26.70 -13.26
C ASN A 79 -7.91 -27.01 -13.25
N TYR A 80 -8.74 -26.01 -12.96
CA TYR A 80 -10.20 -26.14 -13.02
C TYR A 80 -10.68 -26.42 -14.45
N ALA A 81 -10.21 -25.66 -15.45
CA ALA A 81 -10.58 -25.84 -16.85
C ALA A 81 -10.16 -27.22 -17.37
N LYS A 82 -8.92 -27.65 -17.09
CA LYS A 82 -8.43 -29.00 -17.45
C LYS A 82 -9.24 -30.10 -16.76
N SER A 83 -9.65 -29.88 -15.52
CA SER A 83 -10.50 -30.82 -14.80
C SER A 83 -11.90 -30.93 -15.39
N ARG A 84 -12.50 -29.82 -15.83
CA ARG A 84 -13.82 -29.84 -16.49
C ARG A 84 -13.79 -30.53 -17.84
N GLN A 85 -12.67 -30.45 -18.54
CA GLN A 85 -12.47 -31.12 -19.83
C GLN A 85 -12.05 -32.60 -19.68
N ALA A 86 -12.12 -33.18 -18.47
CA ALA A 86 -11.66 -34.53 -18.16
C ALA A 86 -10.20 -34.83 -18.55
N LYS A 87 -9.36 -33.80 -18.79
CA LYS A 87 -7.95 -33.94 -19.19
C LYS A 87 -7.02 -34.29 -18.03
N ARG A 88 -7.56 -34.47 -16.82
CA ARG A 88 -6.79 -34.79 -15.61
C ARG A 88 -7.31 -36.09 -14.99
N LYS A 89 -6.39 -37.01 -14.73
CA LYS A 89 -6.68 -38.24 -13.96
C LYS A 89 -6.90 -37.88 -12.49
N GLY A 90 -8.02 -38.33 -11.91
CA GLY A 90 -8.36 -38.17 -10.50
C GLY A 90 -9.60 -37.31 -10.22
N ARG A 91 -9.84 -37.01 -8.94
CA ARG A 91 -11.04 -36.26 -8.49
C ARG A 91 -11.10 -34.88 -9.13
N GLY A 92 -12.29 -34.52 -9.61
CA GLY A 92 -12.56 -33.22 -10.21
C GLY A 92 -12.17 -32.06 -9.30
N VAL A 93 -11.47 -31.08 -9.87
CA VAL A 93 -11.11 -29.83 -9.20
C VAL A 93 -12.32 -28.90 -9.25
N ALA A 94 -12.82 -28.51 -8.08
CA ALA A 94 -13.88 -27.51 -7.98
C ALA A 94 -13.35 -26.10 -8.34
N MET A 95 -14.28 -25.19 -8.63
CA MET A 95 -13.97 -23.79 -8.92
C MET A 95 -13.06 -23.17 -7.85
N PRO A 96 -12.03 -22.37 -8.22
CA PRO A 96 -11.15 -21.74 -7.25
C PRO A 96 -11.92 -20.86 -6.26
N ARG A 97 -11.93 -21.22 -4.96
CA ARG A 97 -12.62 -20.45 -3.91
C ARG A 97 -11.66 -19.69 -3.01
N PHE A 98 -12.16 -18.62 -2.39
CA PHE A 98 -11.43 -17.93 -1.34
C PHE A 98 -11.24 -18.85 -0.13
N LYS A 99 -9.98 -19.03 0.28
CA LYS A 99 -9.67 -19.61 1.59
C LYS A 99 -9.59 -18.52 2.64
N SER A 100 -10.05 -18.83 3.86
CA SER A 100 -9.84 -17.95 5.02
C SER A 100 -8.35 -17.90 5.36
N LYS A 101 -7.89 -16.76 5.88
CA LYS A 101 -6.47 -16.59 6.27
C LYS A 101 -6.06 -17.63 7.32
N ARG A 102 -6.96 -17.95 8.26
CA ARG A 102 -6.74 -18.92 9.34
C ARG A 102 -6.56 -20.36 8.86
N LYS A 103 -7.12 -20.73 7.70
CA LYS A 103 -7.05 -22.09 7.13
C LYS A 103 -6.02 -22.21 5.98
N ALA A 104 -5.40 -21.12 5.59
CA ALA A 104 -4.45 -21.10 4.48
C ALA A 104 -3.01 -21.15 5.00
N ARG A 105 -2.19 -22.05 4.44
CA ARG A 105 -0.74 -22.02 4.65
C ARG A 105 -0.21 -20.69 4.09
N LEU A 106 0.46 -19.90 4.93
CA LEU A 106 1.12 -18.68 4.50
C LEU A 106 2.40 -19.06 3.75
N SER A 107 2.53 -18.62 2.51
CA SER A 107 3.74 -18.84 1.70
C SER A 107 4.05 -17.61 0.86
N CYS A 108 5.33 -17.34 0.68
CA CYS A 108 5.82 -16.36 -0.30
C CYS A 108 6.90 -17.03 -1.16
N ARG A 109 6.99 -16.61 -2.43
CA ARG A 109 8.04 -17.06 -3.35
C ARG A 109 8.85 -15.85 -3.75
N PHE A 110 10.15 -15.93 -3.53
CA PHE A 110 11.11 -14.96 -4.01
C PHE A 110 11.74 -15.52 -5.28
N THR A 111 11.84 -14.67 -6.30
CA THR A 111 12.36 -15.01 -7.63
C THR A 111 13.62 -14.21 -7.97
N THR A 112 14.10 -13.36 -7.05
CA THR A 112 15.20 -12.42 -7.27
C THR A 112 16.30 -12.61 -6.22
N GLY A 113 17.49 -12.98 -6.66
CA GLY A 113 18.72 -13.03 -5.86
C GLY A 113 19.01 -14.36 -5.17
N THR A 114 20.29 -14.62 -4.91
CA THR A 114 20.77 -15.79 -4.15
C THR A 114 20.35 -15.66 -2.70
N ILE A 115 19.38 -16.48 -2.29
CA ILE A 115 18.93 -16.57 -0.91
C ILE A 115 19.86 -17.55 -0.21
N ARG A 116 20.85 -17.01 0.53
CA ARG A 116 21.82 -17.84 1.26
C ARG A 116 21.19 -18.34 2.56
N VAL A 117 21.25 -19.65 2.77
CA VAL A 117 21.00 -20.25 4.09
C VAL A 117 22.31 -20.12 4.86
N GLU A 118 22.29 -19.43 6.01
CA GLU A 118 23.48 -19.31 6.85
C GLU A 118 23.89 -20.68 7.40
N THR A 119 25.18 -20.86 7.67
CA THR A 119 25.82 -22.14 8.01
C THR A 119 25.14 -22.89 9.18
N GLY A 120 24.38 -22.19 10.02
CA GLY A 120 23.57 -22.77 11.11
C GLY A 120 22.21 -23.35 10.72
N GLY A 121 21.82 -23.33 9.44
CA GLY A 121 20.62 -24.00 8.90
C GLY A 121 19.26 -23.42 9.34
N ARG A 122 19.25 -22.41 10.21
CA ARG A 122 18.03 -21.81 10.79
C ARG A 122 17.72 -20.40 10.29
N HIS A 123 18.66 -19.78 9.57
CA HIS A 123 18.57 -18.39 9.13
C HIS A 123 18.78 -18.29 7.63
N VAL A 124 17.98 -17.43 7.00
CA VAL A 124 18.00 -17.21 5.56
C VAL A 124 18.25 -15.73 5.31
N THR A 125 19.35 -15.41 4.63
CA THR A 125 19.65 -14.03 4.23
C THR A 125 18.70 -13.62 3.11
N LEU A 126 17.75 -12.74 3.42
CA LEU A 126 16.87 -12.16 2.43
C LEU A 126 17.57 -10.99 1.72
N PRO A 127 17.32 -10.78 0.40
CA PRO A 127 17.69 -9.55 -0.26
C PRO A 127 17.12 -8.34 0.50
N ARG A 128 17.95 -7.33 0.75
CA ARG A 128 17.60 -6.13 1.53
C ARG A 128 16.30 -5.52 0.98
N TRP A 129 15.23 -5.55 1.78
CA TRP A 129 14.06 -4.75 1.49
C TRP A 129 14.46 -3.28 1.72
N ALA A 130 14.43 -2.46 0.68
CA ALA A 130 14.61 -1.04 0.86
C ALA A 130 13.37 -0.50 1.58
N GLN A 131 13.52 -0.10 2.84
CA GLN A 131 12.62 0.83 3.49
C GLN A 131 12.73 2.16 2.74
N SER A 132 11.77 2.49 1.87
CA SER A 132 11.60 3.87 1.45
C SER A 132 10.85 4.61 2.57
N ALA A 133 11.58 5.05 3.58
CA ALA A 133 11.16 6.14 4.44
C ALA A 133 12.23 7.24 4.32
N SER A 134 12.14 8.07 3.28
CA SER A 134 12.75 9.40 3.35
C SER A 134 11.80 10.30 4.15
N THR A 135 11.66 10.02 5.44
CA THR A 135 11.35 11.12 6.36
C THR A 135 12.66 11.88 6.44
N SER A 136 12.74 12.99 5.69
CA SER A 136 13.80 13.97 5.87
C SER A 136 13.96 14.20 7.38
N PRO A 137 15.16 14.08 7.95
CA PRO A 137 15.33 14.48 9.33
C PRO A 137 15.02 15.97 9.36
N ARG A 138 13.89 16.32 9.98
CA ARG A 138 13.63 17.67 10.45
C ARG A 138 14.94 18.16 11.06
N ALA A 139 15.56 19.14 10.40
CA ALA A 139 16.81 19.72 10.84
C ALA A 139 16.69 20.02 12.33
N SER A 140 17.49 19.32 13.12
CA SER A 140 17.78 19.70 14.49
C SER A 140 18.36 21.10 14.42
N SER A 141 17.56 22.08 14.83
CA SER A 141 18.02 23.43 15.13
C SER A 141 19.10 23.34 16.18
N SER A 142 20.36 23.51 15.77
CA SER A 142 21.47 23.79 16.69
C SER A 142 21.23 25.13 17.39
N PRO A 143 21.70 25.28 18.64
CA PRO A 143 21.42 26.45 19.47
C PRO A 143 22.16 27.67 18.92
N ALA A 144 21.42 28.76 18.70
CA ALA A 144 21.99 30.05 18.35
C ALA A 144 22.81 30.59 19.53
N SER A 145 24.12 30.67 19.33
CA SER A 145 25.02 31.50 20.11
C SER A 145 24.51 32.94 20.11
N ARG A 146 24.24 33.48 21.30
CA ARG A 146 23.84 34.88 21.51
C ARG A 146 24.97 35.83 21.09
N PRO A 147 24.73 36.79 20.20
CA PRO A 147 25.50 38.02 20.17
C PRO A 147 24.92 38.98 21.23
N GLY A 148 25.80 39.57 22.04
CA GLY A 148 25.44 40.58 23.03
C GLY A 148 24.86 41.85 22.38
N PRO A 149 24.04 42.63 23.10
CA PRO A 149 23.40 43.83 22.56
C PRO A 149 24.41 44.97 22.41
N PRO A 150 24.49 45.66 21.25
CA PRO A 150 25.14 46.95 21.19
C PRO A 150 24.24 48.05 21.78
N ALA A 151 24.90 48.91 22.55
CA ALA A 151 24.36 50.10 23.18
C ALA A 151 23.60 51.00 22.17
N SER A 152 22.43 51.48 22.56
CA SER A 152 21.88 52.70 21.97
C SER A 152 21.18 53.52 23.04
N CYS A 153 21.56 54.79 23.07
CA CYS A 153 21.18 55.83 23.99
C CYS A 153 19.69 56.17 23.89
N ARG A 154 19.04 56.41 25.03
CA ARG A 154 17.87 57.30 25.11
C ARG A 154 17.89 58.12 26.42
N PRO A 155 17.35 59.35 26.36
CA PRO A 155 17.69 60.46 27.27
C PRO A 155 16.91 60.45 28.59
N PRO A 156 17.34 61.23 29.61
CA PRO A 156 16.58 61.38 30.85
C PRO A 156 15.38 62.32 30.66
N SER A 157 14.24 61.99 31.24
CA SER A 157 13.11 62.89 31.40
C SER A 157 12.47 62.71 32.78
N ALA A 158 12.56 63.79 33.56
CA ALA A 158 11.75 64.29 34.67
C ALA A 158 11.10 63.27 35.64
N THR A 159 11.52 63.19 36.90
CA THR A 159 11.18 64.08 38.04
C THR A 159 9.69 64.09 38.39
N ASN A 160 9.34 63.53 39.56
CA ASN A 160 8.30 64.03 40.48
C ASN A 160 8.32 63.26 41.82
N ALA A 161 8.52 63.98 42.92
CA ALA A 161 8.16 63.72 44.32
C ALA A 161 8.93 64.77 45.16
N ASP A 162 8.39 65.97 45.37
CA ASP A 162 7.37 66.32 46.37
C ASP A 162 7.90 66.21 47.81
N ALA A 163 8.33 67.34 48.37
CA ALA A 163 8.46 67.59 49.80
C ALA A 163 8.68 69.09 50.08
N GLY A 164 7.69 69.73 50.71
CA GLY A 164 7.98 70.60 51.86
C GLY A 164 7.97 72.12 51.69
N SER A 165 6.83 72.71 52.06
CA SER A 165 6.69 73.88 52.94
C SER A 165 7.16 75.28 52.50
N SER A 166 6.14 76.12 52.25
CA SER A 166 5.95 77.56 52.54
C SER A 166 6.70 78.16 53.75
N PRO A 167 6.62 79.49 54.03
CA PRO A 167 6.14 80.63 53.23
C PRO A 167 7.13 81.82 53.18
N CYS A 168 6.92 82.75 52.26
CA CYS A 168 7.36 84.14 52.42
C CYS A 168 6.12 85.05 52.46
N ARG A 169 6.02 85.88 53.50
CA ARG A 169 5.62 87.29 53.39
C ARG A 169 5.71 87.99 54.76
N PRO A 170 6.33 89.17 54.81
CA PRO A 170 5.96 90.18 55.77
C PRO A 170 5.42 91.43 55.08
N ARG A 171 4.21 91.84 55.44
CA ARG A 171 3.83 93.19 55.84
C ARG A 171 2.43 93.19 56.42
#